data_AF-A0A949JLJ3-F1
#
_entry.id   AF-A0A949JLJ3-F1
#
_cell.length_a   1.000
_cell.length_b   1.000
_cell.length_c   1.000
_cell.angle_alpha   90.00
_cell.angle_beta   90.00
_cell.angle_gamma   90.00
#
_symmetry.space_group_name_H-M   'P 1'
#
loop_
_entity.id
_entity.type
_entity.pdbx_description
1 polymer ?
#
loop_
_entity_poly.entity_id
_entity_poly.type
_entity_poly.pdbx_seq_one_letter_code
_entity_poly.pdbx_strand_id
1 'polypeptide(L)'
;MSHFVTAALVSVVVALAGNLLVAPYSSEGYAALNARRARLETNIAELNALHATLGARIELLTRSSDAVRVEARNLGYYAENETIIRPENASRPQILQSPGRVILGIPEHTDRRALVRLVALLSGVVAFVSLLLLDPPDHRSISRASR
;
A
#
# COMPACT_ATOMS: atom_id res chain seq x y z
N MET A 1 -35.16 -10.10 27.58
CA MET A 1 -34.02 -10.76 26.88
C MET A 1 -34.17 -10.74 25.36
N SER A 2 -35.37 -10.83 24.79
CA SER A 2 -35.64 -10.84 23.33
C SER A 2 -35.07 -9.62 22.57
N HIS A 3 -35.19 -8.40 23.11
CA HIS A 3 -34.74 -7.17 22.43
C HIS A 3 -33.22 -7.06 22.29
N PHE A 4 -32.47 -7.63 23.24
CA PHE A 4 -31.01 -7.63 23.18
C PHE A 4 -30.50 -8.58 22.08
N VAL A 5 -31.13 -9.75 21.96
CA VAL A 5 -30.79 -10.75 20.93
C VAL A 5 -31.06 -10.21 19.53
N THR A 6 -32.21 -9.55 19.33
CA THR A 6 -32.56 -8.96 18.03
C THR A 6 -31.64 -7.80 17.63
N ALA A 7 -31.32 -6.90 18.56
CA ALA A 7 -30.37 -5.81 18.29
C ALA A 7 -28.95 -6.34 17.96
N ALA A 8 -28.49 -7.37 18.67
CA ALA A 8 -27.20 -8.01 18.39
C ALA A 8 -27.20 -8.64 16.98
N LEU A 9 -28.28 -9.31 16.59
CA LEU A 9 -28.40 -9.95 15.28
C LEU A 9 -28.41 -8.93 14.14
N VAL A 10 -29.13 -7.81 14.29
CA VAL A 10 -29.10 -6.70 13.32
C VAL A 10 -27.69 -6.12 13.17
N SER A 11 -26.98 -5.88 14.28
CA SER A 11 -25.60 -5.40 14.26
C SER A 11 -24.67 -6.36 13.50
N VAL A 12 -24.80 -7.66 13.74
CA VAL A 12 -24.01 -8.69 13.06
C VAL A 12 -24.31 -8.73 11.56
N VAL A 13 -25.57 -8.63 11.16
CA VAL A 13 -25.97 -8.61 9.74
C VAL A 13 -25.43 -7.38 9.02
N VAL A 14 -25.53 -6.19 9.63
CA VAL A 14 -24.99 -4.95 9.06
C VAL A 14 -23.46 -4.99 8.98
N ALA A 15 -22.80 -5.53 10.01
CA ALA A 15 -21.35 -5.72 10.00
C ALA A 15 -20.91 -6.66 8.87
N LEU A 16 -21.60 -7.80 8.70
CA LEU A 16 -21.32 -8.75 7.63
C LEU A 16 -21.55 -8.13 6.24
N ALA A 17 -22.70 -7.47 6.03
CA ALA A 17 -23.04 -6.84 4.75
C ALA A 17 -22.06 -5.72 4.39
N GLY A 18 -21.74 -4.83 5.34
CA GLY A 18 -20.78 -3.76 5.13
C GLY A 18 -19.37 -4.29 4.87
N ASN A 19 -18.96 -5.35 5.57
CA ASN A 19 -17.65 -5.95 5.37
C ASN A 19 -17.56 -6.70 4.02
N LEU A 20 -18.67 -7.21 3.50
CA LEU A 20 -18.75 -7.79 2.16
C LEU A 20 -18.61 -6.71 1.06
N LEU A 21 -19.24 -5.54 1.26
CA LEU A 21 -19.21 -4.43 0.30
C LEU A 21 -17.86 -3.70 0.29
N VAL A 22 -17.20 -3.59 1.45
CA VAL A 22 -15.88 -2.94 1.62
C VAL A 22 -14.73 -3.96 1.55
N ALA A 23 -15.03 -5.24 1.31
CA ALA A 23 -14.03 -6.26 1.08
C ALA A 23 -13.10 -5.86 -0.09
N PRO A 24 -11.82 -6.29 -0.07
CA PRO A 24 -10.84 -5.98 -1.11
C PRO A 24 -11.20 -6.48 -2.53
N TYR A 25 -12.36 -7.12 -2.69
CA TYR A 25 -12.92 -7.61 -3.95
C TYR A 25 -13.91 -6.62 -4.60
N SER A 26 -14.05 -5.40 -4.08
CA SER A 26 -14.82 -4.36 -4.77
C SER A 26 -14.14 -3.97 -6.09
N SER A 27 -14.93 -3.55 -7.09
CA SER A 27 -14.42 -3.11 -8.40
C SER A 27 -13.38 -1.99 -8.29
N GLU A 28 -13.54 -1.09 -7.30
CA GLU A 28 -12.58 -0.05 -6.96
C GLU A 28 -11.23 -0.62 -6.50
N GLY A 29 -11.25 -1.66 -5.65
CA GLY A 29 -10.05 -2.36 -5.19
C GLY A 29 -9.28 -3.01 -6.34
N TYR A 30 -10.00 -3.64 -7.27
CA TYR A 30 -9.40 -4.19 -8.50
C TYR A 30 -8.83 -3.11 -9.41
N ALA A 31 -9.53 -1.99 -9.59
CA ALA A 31 -9.03 -0.86 -10.39
C ALA A 31 -7.77 -0.26 -9.77
N ALA A 32 -7.74 -0.07 -8.45
CA ALA A 32 -6.55 0.41 -7.74
C ALA A 32 -5.37 -0.56 -7.84
N LEU A 33 -5.65 -1.88 -7.75
CA LEU A 33 -4.64 -2.91 -7.91
C LEU A 33 -4.05 -2.93 -9.32
N ASN A 34 -4.91 -2.84 -10.35
CA ASN A 34 -4.48 -2.78 -11.75
C ASN A 34 -3.68 -1.52 -12.04
N ALA A 35 -4.11 -0.36 -11.53
CA ALA A 35 -3.34 0.88 -11.65
C ALA A 35 -1.96 0.77 -11.00
N ARG A 36 -1.88 0.12 -9.83
CA ARG A 36 -0.61 -0.11 -9.14
C ARG A 36 0.29 -1.08 -9.91
N ARG A 37 -0.28 -2.14 -10.48
CA ARG A 37 0.43 -3.06 -11.37
C ARG A 37 1.01 -2.33 -12.59
N ALA A 38 0.20 -1.53 -13.29
CA ALA A 38 0.64 -0.78 -14.46
C ALA A 38 1.79 0.21 -14.13
N ARG A 39 1.71 0.89 -12.98
CA ARG A 39 2.81 1.75 -12.49
C ARG A 39 4.08 0.95 -12.23
N LEU A 40 3.99 -0.22 -11.60
CA LEU A 40 5.15 -1.07 -11.35
C LEU A 40 5.76 -1.60 -12.66
N GLU A 41 4.93 -2.02 -13.62
CA GLU A 41 5.40 -2.43 -14.95
C GLU A 41 6.13 -1.30 -15.67
N THR A 42 5.61 -0.07 -15.59
CA THR A 42 6.26 1.14 -16.15
C THR A 42 7.61 1.40 -15.48
N ASN A 43 7.65 1.39 -14.14
CA ASN A 43 8.89 1.60 -13.39
C ASN A 43 9.95 0.54 -13.73
N ILE A 44 9.55 -0.72 -13.87
CA ILE A 44 10.45 -1.81 -14.26
C ILE A 44 11.00 -1.58 -15.68
N ALA A 45 10.15 -1.15 -16.62
CA ALA A 45 10.58 -0.82 -17.98
C ALA A 45 11.60 0.33 -17.99
N GLU A 46 11.36 1.40 -17.23
CA GLU A 46 12.29 2.52 -17.08
C GLU A 46 13.63 2.10 -16.46
N LEU A 47 13.59 1.29 -15.40
CA LEU A 47 14.78 0.73 -14.75
C LEU A 47 15.61 -0.12 -15.72
N ASN A 48 14.94 -0.96 -16.53
CA ASN A 48 15.62 -1.78 -17.53
C ASN A 48 16.25 -0.92 -18.64
N ALA A 49 15.55 0.12 -19.10
CA ALA A 49 16.10 1.06 -20.07
C ALA A 49 17.33 1.76 -19.51
N LEU A 50 17.26 2.30 -18.29
CA LEU A 50 18.41 2.91 -17.61
C LEU A 50 19.57 1.94 -17.45
N HIS A 51 19.29 0.69 -17.07
CA HIS A 51 20.31 -0.35 -16.93
C HIS A 51 21.02 -0.62 -18.26
N ALA A 52 20.27 -0.71 -19.36
CA ALA A 52 20.84 -0.90 -20.70
C ALA A 52 21.74 0.29 -21.09
N THR A 53 21.29 1.53 -20.86
CA THR A 53 22.07 2.75 -21.15
C THR A 53 23.35 2.81 -20.33
N LEU A 54 23.28 2.47 -19.04
CA LEU A 54 24.44 2.43 -18.15
C LEU A 54 25.40 1.31 -18.55
N GLY A 55 24.89 0.14 -18.92
CA GLY A 55 25.70 -0.98 -19.44
C GLY A 55 26.49 -0.58 -20.69
N ALA A 56 25.83 0.03 -21.66
CA ALA A 56 26.47 0.54 -22.88
C ALA A 56 27.53 1.62 -22.57
N ARG A 57 27.25 2.51 -21.61
CA ARG A 57 28.20 3.54 -21.19
C ARG A 57 29.43 2.94 -20.51
N ILE A 58 29.24 1.96 -19.63
CA ILE A 58 30.35 1.23 -18.98
C ILE A 58 31.19 0.52 -20.03
N GLU A 59 30.57 -0.13 -21.01
CA GLU A 59 31.28 -0.82 -22.09
C GLU A 59 32.10 0.13 -22.97
N LEU A 60 31.57 1.32 -23.29
CA LEU A 60 32.31 2.36 -23.99
C LEU A 60 33.53 2.84 -23.18
N LEU A 61 33.34 3.05 -21.86
CA LEU A 61 34.39 3.51 -20.96
C LEU A 61 35.47 2.44 -20.71
N THR A 62 35.13 1.15 -20.72
CA THR A 62 36.14 0.09 -20.58
C THR A 62 36.94 -0.13 -21.85
N ARG A 63 36.36 0.09 -23.04
CA ARG A 63 37.04 -0.11 -24.33
C ARG A 63 38.00 1.01 -24.71
N SER A 64 37.81 2.24 -24.24
CA SER A 64 38.63 3.40 -24.62
C SER A 64 39.07 4.23 -23.43
N SER A 65 40.38 4.36 -23.23
CA SER A 65 40.95 5.27 -22.22
C SER A 65 40.64 6.74 -22.52
N ASP A 66 40.50 7.10 -23.80
CA ASP A 66 40.14 8.45 -24.21
C ASP A 66 38.68 8.77 -23.87
N ALA A 67 37.78 7.79 -23.99
CA ALA A 67 36.40 7.94 -23.55
C ALA A 67 36.31 8.22 -22.04
N VAL A 68 37.15 7.56 -21.23
CA VAL A 68 37.24 7.83 -19.79
C VAL A 68 37.72 9.24 -19.50
N ARG A 69 38.70 9.76 -20.26
CA ARG A 69 39.20 11.13 -20.10
C ARG A 69 38.14 12.18 -20.43
N VAL A 70 37.41 11.98 -21.52
CA VAL A 70 36.32 12.88 -21.94
C VAL A 70 35.20 12.87 -20.90
N GLU A 71 34.81 11.70 -20.41
CA GLU A 71 33.75 11.56 -19.40
C GLU A 71 34.17 12.17 -18.05
N ALA A 72 35.40 11.92 -17.59
CA ALA A 72 35.93 12.51 -16.37
C ALA A 72 35.96 14.06 -16.45
N ARG A 73 36.27 14.62 -17.64
CA ARG A 73 36.20 16.06 -17.88
C ARG A 73 34.77 16.58 -17.81
N ASN A 74 33.81 15.92 -18.45
CA ASN A 74 32.40 16.31 -18.41
C ASN A 74 31.82 16.31 -16.99
N LEU A 75 32.33 15.42 -16.13
CA LEU A 75 31.95 15.34 -14.72
C LEU A 75 32.74 16.31 -13.82
N GLY A 76 33.66 17.10 -14.37
CA GLY A 76 34.45 18.09 -13.64
C GLY A 76 35.56 17.49 -12.77
N TYR A 77 35.91 16.22 -12.94
CA TYR A 77 36.98 15.56 -12.18
C TYR A 77 38.39 15.92 -12.67
N TYR A 78 38.51 16.62 -13.81
CA TYR A 78 39.79 16.87 -14.47
C TYR A 78 39.73 18.09 -15.40
N ALA A 79 40.74 18.95 -15.36
CA ALA A 79 40.90 20.10 -16.24
C ALA A 79 41.76 19.79 -17.49
N GLU A 80 41.67 20.60 -18.55
CA GLU A 80 42.31 20.33 -19.86
C GLU A 80 43.81 20.00 -19.83
N ASN A 81 44.51 20.48 -18.80
CA ASN A 81 45.97 20.48 -18.70
C ASN A 81 46.54 19.53 -17.63
N GLU A 82 45.70 18.80 -16.91
CA GLU A 82 46.17 17.87 -15.88
C GLU A 82 46.70 16.58 -16.52
N THR A 83 47.33 15.66 -15.80
CA THR A 83 47.72 14.35 -16.38
C THR A 83 47.26 13.24 -15.47
N ILE A 84 46.48 12.29 -15.99
CA ILE A 84 45.93 11.19 -15.18
C ILE A 84 47.02 10.13 -15.01
N ILE A 85 47.56 10.02 -13.80
CA ILE A 85 48.51 8.96 -13.43
C ILE A 85 47.68 7.74 -13.02
N ARG A 86 47.67 6.68 -13.86
CA ARG A 86 47.15 5.37 -13.48
C ARG A 86 48.31 4.54 -12.91
N PRO A 87 48.31 4.19 -11.61
CA PRO A 87 49.31 3.28 -11.08
C PRO A 87 49.04 1.88 -11.65
N GLU A 88 50.02 1.29 -12.32
CA GLU A 88 49.88 0.00 -13.01
C GLU A 88 49.56 -1.16 -12.04
N ASN A 89 49.82 -0.98 -10.74
CA ASN A 89 49.61 -1.96 -9.67
C ASN A 89 48.62 -1.49 -8.57
N ALA A 90 47.77 -0.49 -8.83
CA ALA A 90 46.76 -0.12 -7.85
C ALA A 90 45.68 -1.22 -7.76
N SER A 91 45.64 -1.92 -6.62
CA SER A 91 44.56 -2.85 -6.27
C SER A 91 43.21 -2.17 -6.49
N ARG A 92 42.40 -2.69 -7.40
CA ARG A 92 41.06 -2.17 -7.69
C ARG A 92 40.28 -2.17 -6.37
N PRO A 93 39.84 -1.01 -5.84
CA PRO A 93 39.07 -1.00 -4.61
C PRO A 93 37.82 -1.84 -4.84
N GLN A 94 37.63 -2.87 -4.01
CA GLN A 94 36.39 -3.65 -4.00
C GLN A 94 35.28 -2.72 -3.52
N ILE A 95 34.47 -2.22 -4.45
CA ILE A 95 33.31 -1.40 -4.14
C ILE A 95 32.28 -2.33 -3.48
N LEU A 96 32.33 -2.42 -2.15
CA LEU A 96 31.43 -3.21 -1.30
C LEU A 96 30.05 -2.57 -1.14
N GLN A 97 29.84 -1.36 -1.66
CA GLN A 97 28.58 -0.65 -1.53
C GLN A 97 27.69 -0.90 -2.74
N SER A 98 26.65 -1.70 -2.52
CA SER A 98 25.50 -1.81 -3.42
C SER A 98 24.81 -0.45 -3.51
N PRO A 99 24.82 0.23 -4.68
CA PRO A 99 24.11 1.48 -4.87
C PRO A 99 22.63 1.15 -5.06
N GLY A 100 21.89 1.00 -3.96
CA GLY A 100 20.46 0.71 -4.08
C GLY A 100 19.80 0.32 -2.77
N ARG A 101 19.64 1.26 -1.84
CA ARG A 101 18.64 1.07 -0.79
C ARG A 101 17.27 1.30 -1.40
N VAL A 102 16.57 0.21 -1.74
CA VAL A 102 15.16 0.26 -2.14
C VAL A 102 14.37 0.75 -0.92
N ILE A 103 13.95 2.02 -0.94
CA ILE A 103 13.04 2.57 0.07
C ILE A 103 11.66 2.01 -0.25
N LEU A 104 11.30 0.91 0.41
CA LEU A 104 9.93 0.39 0.40
C LEU A 104 9.06 1.44 1.11
N GLY A 105 8.27 2.18 0.33
CA GLY A 105 7.27 3.09 0.87
C GLY A 105 6.30 2.32 1.76
N ILE A 106 6.02 2.86 2.95
CA ILE A 106 5.02 2.30 3.86
C ILE A 106 3.67 2.32 3.13
N PRO A 107 2.98 1.18 2.99
CA PRO A 107 1.66 1.19 2.36
C PRO A 107 0.69 1.97 3.26
N GLU A 108 0.29 3.16 2.82
CA GLU A 108 -0.88 3.85 3.37
C GLU A 108 -2.14 3.05 2.97
N HIS A 109 -2.50 2.07 3.79
CA HIS A 109 -3.84 1.51 3.74
C HIS A 109 -4.70 2.24 4.76
N THR A 110 -5.53 3.16 4.26
CA THR A 110 -6.65 3.68 5.04
C THR A 110 -7.58 2.52 5.37
N ASP A 111 -7.59 2.09 6.64
CA ASP A 111 -8.39 0.95 7.10
C ASP A 111 -9.89 1.31 7.13
N ARG A 112 -10.54 1.23 5.96
CA ARG A 112 -11.99 1.46 5.81
C ARG A 112 -12.83 0.45 6.61
N ARG A 113 -12.24 -0.66 7.10
CA ARG A 113 -12.94 -1.64 7.95
C ARG A 113 -13.29 -1.06 9.32
N ALA A 114 -12.49 -0.13 9.83
CA ALA A 114 -12.80 0.58 11.07
C ALA A 114 -14.10 1.39 10.95
N LEU A 115 -14.32 2.05 9.81
CA LEU A 115 -15.56 2.81 9.54
C LEU A 115 -16.77 1.88 9.46
N VAL A 116 -16.65 0.74 8.79
CA VAL A 116 -17.73 -0.27 8.69
C VAL A 116 -18.13 -0.78 10.08
N ARG A 117 -17.16 -1.07 10.96
CA ARG A 117 -17.41 -1.50 12.33
C ARG A 117 -18.18 -0.43 13.13
N LEU A 118 -17.83 0.84 12.94
CA LEU A 118 -18.47 1.97 13.62
C LEU A 118 -19.92 2.14 13.16
N VAL A 119 -20.18 2.06 11.84
CA VAL A 119 -21.55 2.10 11.28
C VAL A 119 -22.39 0.92 11.78
N ALA A 120 -21.83 -0.29 11.82
CA ALA A 120 -22.53 -1.46 12.34
C ALA A 120 -22.90 -1.30 13.83
N LEU A 121 -21.97 -0.79 14.64
CA LEU A 121 -22.23 -0.51 16.06
C LEU A 121 -23.36 0.52 16.23
N LEU A 122 -23.32 1.62 15.46
CA LEU A 122 -24.37 2.64 15.48
C LEU A 122 -25.74 2.07 15.08
N SER A 123 -25.80 1.25 14.03
CA SER A 123 -27.05 0.62 13.59
C SER A 123 -27.67 -0.28 14.67
N GLY A 124 -26.83 -1.03 15.41
CA GLY A 124 -27.27 -1.85 16.54
C GLY A 124 -27.84 -1.02 17.69
N VAL A 125 -27.21 0.10 18.03
CA VAL A 125 -27.71 1.03 19.05
C VAL A 125 -29.07 1.62 18.65
N VAL A 126 -29.20 2.08 17.40
CA VAL A 126 -30.46 2.63 16.88
C VAL A 126 -31.57 1.57 16.90
N ALA A 127 -31.29 0.34 16.47
CA ALA A 127 -32.26 -0.75 16.50
C ALA A 127 -32.71 -1.09 17.92
N PHE A 128 -31.78 -1.12 18.88
CA PHE A 128 -32.09 -1.37 20.30
C PHE A 128 -32.99 -0.28 20.89
N VAL A 129 -32.66 1.00 20.66
CA VAL A 129 -33.46 2.13 21.15
C VAL A 129 -34.84 2.14 20.51
N SER A 130 -34.93 1.85 19.21
CA SER A 130 -36.21 1.78 18.50
C SER A 130 -37.10 0.67 19.07
N LEU A 131 -36.55 -0.52 19.30
CA LEU A 131 -37.30 -1.62 19.91
C LEU A 131 -37.74 -1.29 21.34
N LEU A 132 -36.93 -0.57 22.11
CA LEU A 132 -37.26 -0.17 23.48
C LEU A 132 -38.34 0.92 23.54
N LEU A 133 -38.42 1.80 22.54
CA LEU A 133 -39.48 2.81 22.44
C LEU A 133 -40.80 2.25 21.87
N LEU A 134 -40.72 1.26 20.96
CA LEU A 134 -41.90 0.74 20.26
C LEU A 134 -42.58 -0.42 20.97
N ASP A 135 -41.98 -1.02 22.01
CA ASP A 135 -42.59 -2.13 22.74
C ASP A 135 -43.44 -1.61 23.91
N PRO A 136 -44.78 -1.61 23.82
CA PRO A 136 -45.63 -1.20 24.92
C PRO A 136 -45.53 -2.21 26.08
N PRO A 137 -45.58 -1.77 27.35
CA PRO A 137 -45.59 -2.67 28.49
C PRO A 137 -46.79 -3.60 28.42
N ASP A 138 -46.52 -4.90 28.31
CA ASP A 138 -47.51 -5.94 28.10
C ASP A 138 -48.37 -6.15 29.37
N HIS A 139 -49.51 -5.46 29.47
CA HIS A 139 -50.51 -5.63 30.55
C HIS A 139 -51.32 -6.93 30.39
N ARG A 140 -50.65 -8.08 30.28
CA ARG A 140 -51.31 -9.40 30.17
C ARG A 140 -50.90 -10.33 31.32
N SER A 141 -51.31 -10.02 32.55
CA SER A 141 -51.09 -10.93 33.69
C SER A 141 -52.17 -10.91 34.78
N ILE A 142 -53.42 -10.52 34.50
CA ILE A 142 -54.49 -10.52 35.55
C ILE A 142 -55.72 -11.40 35.22
N SER A 143 -55.90 -11.94 34.01
CA SER A 143 -57.13 -12.69 33.64
C SER A 143 -57.08 -14.22 33.81
N ARG A 144 -56.25 -14.76 34.72
CA ARG A 144 -56.30 -16.21 35.08
C ARG A 144 -56.27 -16.39 36.61
N ALA A 145 -57.23 -15.77 37.28
CA ALA A 145 -57.54 -16.06 38.68
C ALA A 145 -59.06 -16.02 38.89
N SER A 146 -59.82 -16.76 38.07
CA SER A 146 -61.21 -17.10 38.37
C SER A 146 -61.72 -18.23 37.46
N ARG A 147 -61.41 -19.47 37.80
CA ARG A 147 -62.30 -20.63 37.60
C ARG A 147 -61.72 -21.86 38.27
#